data_AF-A0A2U2AN65-F1
#
_entry.id   AF-A0A2U2AN65-F1
#
_cell.length_a   1.000
_cell.length_b   1.000
_cell.length_c   1.000
_cell.angle_alpha   90.00
_cell.angle_beta   90.00
_cell.angle_gamma   90.00
#
_symmetry.space_group_name_H-M   'P 1'
#
loop_
_entity.id
_entity.type
_entity.pdbx_description
1 polymer ?
#
loop_
_entity_poly.entity_id
_entity_poly.type
_entity_poly.pdbx_seq_one_letter_code
_entity_poly.pdbx_strand_id
1 'polypeptide(L)'
;MSSYEEIIFPDYTFNRTTIKGILNIGIYHRSRQSFSLQYYPLCLKEDLTPYYRKRRRLSYMTICHTHHIHLLDRCSHYSAPIMPHRIDIINKSYLQQDISLQVCAICRKSLTSLKNITTPNPNELYLMRKITNAINHRYIELGDNNNLHSLLFLKEYEP
;
A
#
# COMPACT_ATOMS: atom_id res chain seq x y z
N MET A 1 -14.10 2.86 -4.69
CA MET A 1 -13.83 2.31 -3.34
C MET A 1 -14.55 0.96 -3.12
N SER A 2 -15.53 0.56 -3.96
CA SER A 2 -16.15 -0.78 -3.98
C SER A 2 -15.14 -1.95 -4.13
N SER A 3 -13.98 -1.70 -4.75
CA SER A 3 -12.94 -2.73 -4.98
C SER A 3 -12.28 -3.34 -3.72
N TYR A 4 -12.69 -2.95 -2.52
CA TYR A 4 -12.23 -3.46 -1.21
C TYR A 4 -13.35 -4.15 -0.41
N GLU A 5 -14.60 -4.10 -0.89
CA GLU A 5 -15.77 -4.70 -0.22
C GLU A 5 -15.55 -6.21 0.02
N GLU A 6 -14.97 -6.90 -0.95
CA GLU A 6 -14.70 -8.35 -0.87
C GLU A 6 -13.37 -8.72 -0.18
N ILE A 7 -12.50 -7.75 0.10
CA ILE A 7 -11.14 -8.04 0.61
C ILE A 7 -11.06 -7.80 2.14
N ILE A 8 -11.84 -6.86 2.70
CA ILE A 8 -11.63 -6.43 4.11
C ILE A 8 -12.92 -6.04 4.85
N PHE A 9 -13.97 -5.56 4.16
CA PHE A 9 -15.18 -5.06 4.84
C PHE A 9 -16.47 -5.45 4.10
N PRO A 10 -17.08 -6.60 4.45
CA PRO A 10 -18.30 -7.07 3.79
C PRO A 10 -19.54 -6.19 4.05
N ASP A 11 -19.64 -5.52 5.21
CA ASP A 11 -20.86 -4.78 5.62
C ASP A 11 -20.65 -3.27 5.87
N TYR A 12 -19.73 -2.62 5.16
CA TYR A 12 -19.48 -1.20 5.41
C TYR A 12 -20.39 -0.28 4.59
N THR A 13 -21.22 0.51 5.28
CA THR A 13 -21.93 1.62 4.66
C THR A 13 -20.92 2.66 4.14
N PHE A 14 -20.89 2.85 2.84
CA PHE A 14 -19.94 3.70 2.10
C PHE A 14 -20.09 5.21 2.37
N ASN A 15 -20.84 5.60 3.40
CA ASN A 15 -21.15 6.98 3.74
C ASN A 15 -20.06 7.69 4.55
N ARG A 16 -18.87 7.09 4.70
CA ARG A 16 -17.73 7.74 5.38
C ARG A 16 -16.62 8.07 4.38
N THR A 17 -16.14 9.31 4.43
CA THR A 17 -14.96 9.80 3.69
C THR A 17 -13.66 9.09 4.09
N THR A 18 -13.63 8.42 5.25
CA THR A 18 -12.48 7.65 5.76
C THR A 18 -12.91 6.24 6.18
N ILE A 19 -12.26 5.22 5.60
CA ILE A 19 -12.39 3.82 6.01
C ILE A 19 -11.22 3.52 6.95
N LYS A 20 -11.51 3.01 8.17
CA LYS A 20 -10.48 2.63 9.13
C LYS A 20 -9.57 1.56 8.52
N GLY A 21 -8.25 1.68 8.73
CA GLY A 21 -7.28 0.73 8.19
C GLY A 21 -6.92 0.92 6.71
N ILE A 22 -7.64 1.77 5.96
CA ILE A 22 -7.29 2.14 4.58
C ILE A 22 -6.73 3.57 4.57
N LEU A 23 -5.55 3.75 3.97
CA LEU A 23 -4.90 5.04 3.83
C LEU A 23 -5.73 5.97 2.94
N ASN A 24 -6.10 7.13 3.49
CA ASN A 24 -6.83 8.17 2.79
C ASN A 24 -5.89 8.94 1.85
N ILE A 25 -6.35 9.17 0.62
CA ILE A 25 -5.65 9.93 -0.43
C ILE A 25 -5.51 11.42 -0.07
N GLY A 26 -6.38 11.95 0.81
CA GLY A 26 -6.31 13.34 1.25
C GLY A 26 -6.43 14.29 0.06
N ILE A 27 -7.50 14.15 -0.71
CA ILE A 27 -7.74 14.97 -1.90
C ILE A 27 -8.37 16.29 -1.45
N TYR A 28 -7.66 17.40 -1.68
CA TYR A 28 -8.21 18.74 -1.59
C TYR A 28 -8.19 19.37 -2.99
N HIS A 29 -9.37 19.64 -3.55
CA HIS A 29 -9.55 20.00 -4.95
C HIS A 29 -8.87 18.98 -5.89
N ARG A 30 -7.73 19.36 -6.51
CA ARG A 30 -6.92 18.50 -7.38
C ARG A 30 -5.65 18.02 -6.70
N SER A 31 -5.29 18.57 -5.55
CA SER A 31 -4.04 18.28 -4.84
C SER A 31 -4.19 17.06 -3.94
N ARG A 32 -3.16 16.22 -3.89
CA ARG A 32 -3.04 15.17 -2.89
C ARG A 32 -2.18 15.69 -1.75
N GLN A 33 -2.75 15.77 -0.56
CA GLN A 33 -2.07 16.22 0.65
C GLN A 33 -1.50 15.04 1.47
N SER A 34 -1.90 13.80 1.15
CA SER A 34 -1.47 12.60 1.89
C SER A 34 -0.60 11.65 1.06
N PHE A 35 0.24 10.88 1.75
CA PHE A 35 1.11 9.84 1.19
C PHE A 35 0.43 8.47 1.15
N SER A 36 -0.75 8.45 0.54
CA SER A 36 -1.65 7.30 0.62
C SER A 36 -1.27 6.13 -0.29
N LEU A 37 -0.55 6.43 -1.37
CA LEU A 37 -0.16 5.44 -2.35
C LEU A 37 1.25 4.96 -1.99
N GLN A 38 1.31 3.74 -1.50
CA GLN A 38 2.54 3.10 -1.09
C GLN A 38 2.98 2.04 -2.11
N TYR A 39 4.27 1.75 -2.12
CA TYR A 39 4.85 0.77 -3.04
C TYR A 39 6.08 0.09 -2.44
N TYR A 40 6.40 -1.10 -2.96
CA TYR A 40 7.68 -1.74 -2.71
C TYR A 40 8.55 -1.55 -3.96
N PRO A 41 9.74 -0.91 -3.87
CA PRO A 41 10.57 -0.63 -5.04
C PRO A 41 11.04 -1.90 -5.74
N LEU A 42 11.35 -2.97 -5.01
CA LEU A 42 11.78 -4.25 -5.59
C LEU A 42 10.65 -4.96 -6.33
N CYS A 43 9.45 -5.08 -5.73
CA CYS A 43 8.30 -5.62 -6.45
C CYS A 43 8.02 -4.82 -7.73
N LEU A 44 8.08 -3.48 -7.64
CA LEU A 44 7.80 -2.63 -8.79
C LEU A 44 8.86 -2.79 -9.89
N LYS A 45 10.11 -3.11 -9.54
CA LYS A 45 11.22 -3.38 -10.46
C LYS A 45 11.08 -4.72 -11.17
N GLU A 46 10.63 -5.75 -10.46
CA GLU A 46 10.52 -7.13 -10.95
C GLU A 46 9.23 -7.40 -11.72
N ASP A 47 8.19 -6.59 -11.52
CA ASP A 47 6.93 -6.70 -12.26
C ASP A 47 7.19 -6.52 -13.77
N LEU A 48 6.85 -7.54 -14.58
CA LEU A 48 6.92 -7.49 -16.05
C LEU A 48 6.14 -6.28 -16.60
N THR A 49 4.95 -6.06 -16.04
CA THR A 49 4.14 -4.85 -16.25
C THR A 49 3.96 -4.17 -14.89
N PRO A 50 4.70 -3.08 -14.58
CA PRO A 50 4.71 -2.45 -13.26
C PRO A 50 3.33 -1.96 -12.83
N TYR A 51 2.91 -2.27 -11.59
CA TYR A 51 1.60 -1.82 -11.07
C TYR A 51 1.59 -1.59 -9.56
N TYR A 52 0.66 -0.73 -9.12
CA TYR A 52 0.45 -0.43 -7.70
C TYR A 52 -0.66 -1.33 -7.11
N ARG A 53 -0.27 -2.24 -6.22
CA ARG A 53 -1.17 -3.21 -5.58
C ARG A 53 -2.11 -2.54 -4.56
N LYS A 54 -3.41 -2.81 -4.64
CA LYS A 54 -4.45 -2.29 -3.71
C LYS A 54 -4.13 -2.55 -2.23
N ARG A 55 -3.67 -3.76 -1.88
CA ARG A 55 -3.31 -4.14 -0.50
C ARG A 55 -2.27 -3.25 0.17
N ARG A 56 -1.48 -2.49 -0.60
CA ARG A 56 -0.50 -1.53 -0.07
C ARG A 56 -1.15 -0.25 0.44
N ARG A 57 -2.46 -0.08 0.29
CA ARG A 57 -3.21 1.02 0.92
C ARG A 57 -3.68 0.67 2.32
N LEU A 58 -3.34 -0.50 2.85
CA LEU A 58 -3.71 -0.91 4.20
C LEU A 58 -2.65 -0.42 5.16
N SER A 59 -3.07 0.26 6.23
CA SER A 59 -2.16 0.91 7.19
C SER A 59 -1.25 -0.09 7.92
N TYR A 60 -1.66 -1.34 7.99
CA TYR A 60 -0.93 -2.44 8.64
C TYR A 60 -0.06 -3.26 7.68
N MET A 61 -0.08 -2.97 6.37
CA MET A 61 0.77 -3.65 5.38
C MET A 61 2.01 -2.82 5.15
N THR A 62 3.05 -2.97 5.99
CA THR A 62 4.24 -2.10 5.98
C THR A 62 5.50 -2.75 5.41
N ILE A 63 5.53 -4.09 5.31
CA ILE A 63 6.72 -4.87 4.93
C ILE A 63 6.40 -5.80 3.76
N CYS A 64 7.34 -5.90 2.81
CA CYS A 64 7.21 -6.83 1.70
C CYS A 64 7.39 -8.28 2.17
N HIS A 65 6.37 -9.11 1.96
CA HIS A 65 6.43 -10.55 2.21
C HIS A 65 7.48 -11.30 1.38
N THR A 66 7.85 -10.77 0.20
CA THR A 66 8.81 -11.41 -0.73
C THR A 66 10.23 -10.89 -0.51
N HIS A 67 10.37 -9.57 -0.33
CA HIS A 67 11.66 -8.89 -0.35
C HIS A 67 12.15 -8.43 1.02
N HIS A 68 11.32 -8.54 2.05
CA HIS A 68 11.65 -8.17 3.43
C HIS A 68 12.24 -6.76 3.57
N ILE A 69 11.58 -5.81 2.90
CA ILE A 69 11.90 -4.37 2.97
C ILE A 69 10.65 -3.60 3.35
N HIS A 70 10.82 -2.45 4.01
CA HIS A 70 9.71 -1.54 4.24
C HIS A 70 9.18 -0.96 2.93
N LEU A 71 7.90 -0.65 2.90
CA LEU A 71 7.32 0.13 1.81
C LEU A 71 7.85 1.56 1.80
N LEU A 72 7.67 2.20 0.66
CA LEU A 72 7.86 3.63 0.50
C LEU A 72 6.51 4.27 0.16
N ASP A 73 6.27 5.46 0.70
CA ASP A 73 5.08 6.28 0.47
C ASP A 73 5.38 7.57 -0.33
N ARG A 74 6.67 7.78 -0.60
CA ARG A 74 7.26 8.96 -1.24
C ARG A 74 8.35 8.59 -2.23
N CYS A 75 8.63 9.50 -3.15
CA CYS A 75 9.80 9.40 -4.01
C CYS A 75 11.08 9.56 -3.18
N SER A 76 12.02 8.60 -3.26
CA SER A 76 13.30 8.65 -2.55
C SER A 76 14.25 9.77 -3.01
N HIS A 77 13.96 10.43 -4.14
CA HIS A 77 14.77 11.51 -4.68
C HIS A 77 14.22 12.92 -4.39
N TYR A 78 12.90 13.07 -4.29
CA TYR A 78 12.23 14.38 -4.19
C TYR A 78 11.24 14.46 -3.02
N SER A 79 11.03 13.35 -2.30
CA SER A 79 10.07 13.23 -1.19
C SER A 79 8.62 13.55 -1.56
N ALA A 80 8.32 13.64 -2.86
CA ALA A 80 6.98 13.86 -3.39
C ALA A 80 6.05 12.65 -3.17
N PRO A 81 4.73 12.89 -3.04
CA PRO A 81 3.75 11.81 -3.03
C PRO A 81 3.73 11.04 -4.35
N ILE A 82 3.43 9.75 -4.28
CA ILE A 82 3.35 8.89 -5.47
C ILE A 82 2.02 9.12 -6.21
N MET A 83 2.12 9.56 -7.47
CA MET A 83 0.99 10.02 -8.28
C MET A 83 1.08 9.50 -9.73
N PRO A 84 0.91 8.18 -9.97
CA PRO A 84 1.08 7.59 -11.30
C PRO A 84 0.15 8.20 -12.36
N HIS A 85 -1.12 8.48 -11.98
CA HIS A 85 -2.11 9.20 -12.79
C HIS A 85 -1.74 10.65 -13.20
N ARG A 86 -0.56 11.17 -12.82
CA ARG A 86 -0.07 12.48 -13.25
C ARG A 86 1.15 12.41 -14.15
N ILE A 87 1.66 11.22 -14.44
CA ILE A 87 2.87 11.04 -15.25
C ILE A 87 2.66 11.56 -16.68
N ASP A 88 1.45 11.40 -17.20
CA ASP A 88 0.93 11.83 -18.50
C ASP A 88 0.43 13.29 -18.51
N ILE A 89 -0.20 13.74 -17.42
CA ILE A 89 -0.78 15.10 -17.34
C ILE A 89 0.29 16.20 -17.33
N ILE A 90 1.44 15.93 -16.69
CA ILE A 90 2.49 16.94 -16.51
C ILE A 90 3.24 17.24 -17.82
N ASN A 91 3.17 16.35 -18.83
CA ASN A 91 3.79 16.59 -20.13
C ASN A 91 2.83 16.22 -21.27
N LYS A 92 2.10 17.22 -21.78
CA LYS A 92 1.18 17.10 -22.93
C LYS A 92 1.90 17.02 -24.29
N SER A 93 3.23 17.13 -24.31
CA SER A 93 3.99 17.30 -25.55
C SER A 93 4.00 16.04 -26.42
N TYR A 94 3.84 14.85 -25.85
CA TYR A 94 3.75 13.61 -26.63
C TYR A 94 2.86 12.63 -25.88
N LEU A 95 1.80 12.14 -26.53
CA LEU A 95 1.10 10.92 -26.14
C LEU A 95 2.12 9.76 -26.23
N GLN A 96 2.99 9.63 -25.23
CA GLN A 96 3.92 8.51 -25.15
C GLN A 96 3.08 7.25 -24.97
N GLN A 97 3.16 6.36 -25.95
CA GLN A 97 2.46 5.07 -25.93
C GLN A 97 2.93 4.20 -24.74
N ASP A 98 4.10 4.49 -24.15
CA ASP A 98 4.71 3.75 -23.05
C ASP A 98 4.95 4.61 -21.81
N ILE A 99 3.88 4.90 -21.06
CA ILE A 99 3.99 5.58 -19.75
C ILE A 99 4.48 4.58 -18.69
N SER A 100 5.75 4.68 -18.29
CA SER A 100 6.31 3.84 -17.23
C SER A 100 5.76 4.24 -15.85
N LEU A 101 5.15 3.29 -15.13
CA LEU A 101 4.68 3.49 -13.74
C LEU A 101 5.82 3.46 -12.70
N GLN A 102 7.05 3.25 -13.15
CA GLN A 102 8.26 3.18 -12.32
C GLN A 102 8.94 4.54 -12.14
N VAL A 103 8.41 5.63 -12.67
CA VAL A 103 9.00 6.97 -12.54
C VAL A 103 8.18 7.90 -11.66
N CYS A 104 8.85 8.83 -10.99
CA CYS A 104 8.17 9.90 -10.26
C CYS A 104 7.49 10.87 -11.24
N ALA A 105 6.22 11.19 -11.01
CA ALA A 105 5.49 12.17 -11.82
C ALA A 105 6.11 13.58 -11.77
N ILE A 106 6.84 13.92 -10.69
CA ILE A 106 7.43 15.25 -10.50
C ILE A 106 8.88 15.30 -10.98
N CYS A 107 9.77 14.46 -10.45
CA CYS A 107 11.20 14.53 -10.75
C CYS A 107 11.67 13.56 -11.85
N ARG A 108 10.79 12.70 -12.37
CA ARG A 108 11.04 11.68 -13.42
C ARG A 108 12.11 10.63 -13.13
N LYS A 109 12.78 10.70 -11.98
CA LYS A 109 13.71 9.66 -11.52
C LYS A 109 12.97 8.36 -11.21
N SER A 110 13.69 7.25 -11.33
CA SER A 110 13.16 5.93 -11.04
C SER A 110 12.75 5.80 -9.58
N LEU A 111 11.55 5.28 -9.35
CA LEU A 111 11.01 4.90 -8.05
C LEU A 111 11.56 3.56 -7.57
N THR A 112 12.19 2.76 -8.44
CA THR A 112 12.78 1.46 -8.10
C THR A 112 14.15 1.56 -7.43
N SER A 113 14.66 2.79 -7.23
CA SER A 113 15.88 3.02 -6.45
C SER A 113 15.68 2.56 -5.00
N LEU A 114 16.69 1.87 -4.45
CA LEU A 114 16.74 1.46 -3.05
C LEU A 114 17.22 2.58 -2.11
N LYS A 115 17.28 3.82 -2.59
CA LYS A 115 17.62 4.96 -1.75
C LYS A 115 16.61 5.10 -0.61
N ASN A 116 17.11 5.21 0.61
CA ASN A 116 16.32 5.31 1.85
C ASN A 116 15.45 4.09 2.17
N ILE A 117 15.70 2.94 1.54
CA ILE A 117 15.04 1.69 1.94
C ILE A 117 15.56 1.28 3.32
N THR A 118 14.66 0.84 4.19
CA THR A 118 15.00 0.19 5.45
C THR A 118 14.58 -1.27 5.42
N THR A 119 15.29 -2.08 6.21
CA THR A 119 14.95 -3.48 6.45
C THR A 119 14.28 -3.62 7.82
N PRO A 120 13.22 -4.44 7.94
CA PRO A 120 12.55 -4.66 9.20
C PRO A 120 13.42 -5.46 10.15
N ASN A 121 13.22 -5.24 11.44
CA ASN A 121 13.78 -6.13 12.45
C ASN A 121 13.00 -7.47 12.49
N PRO A 122 13.54 -8.52 13.16
CA PRO A 122 12.90 -9.84 13.20
C PRO A 122 11.46 -9.84 13.75
N ASN A 123 11.16 -8.98 14.73
CA ASN A 123 9.82 -8.90 15.34
C ASN A 123 8.81 -8.26 14.40
N GLU A 124 9.20 -7.20 13.69
CA GLU A 124 8.36 -6.58 12.66
C GLU A 124 8.08 -7.55 11.52
N LEU A 125 9.10 -8.29 11.07
CA LEU A 125 8.92 -9.30 10.04
C LEU A 125 8.01 -10.44 10.50
N TYR A 126 8.17 -10.91 11.75
CA TYR A 126 7.29 -11.91 12.36
C TYR A 126 5.84 -11.44 12.40
N LEU A 127 5.59 -10.21 12.90
CA LEU A 127 4.26 -9.63 12.95
C LEU A 127 3.66 -9.50 11.55
N MET A 128 4.44 -9.02 10.58
CA MET A 128 3.98 -8.91 9.19
C MET A 128 3.60 -10.27 8.61
N ARG A 129 4.35 -11.34 8.92
CA ARG A 129 4.01 -12.71 8.49
C ARG A 129 2.68 -13.15 9.09
N LYS A 130 2.43 -12.90 10.38
CA LYS A 130 1.14 -13.18 11.03
C LYS A 130 -0.01 -12.41 10.36
N ILE A 131 0.17 -11.10 10.11
CA ILE A 131 -0.83 -10.27 9.41
C ILE A 131 -1.10 -10.78 7.99
N THR A 132 -0.05 -11.11 7.24
CA THR A 132 -0.20 -11.61 5.86
C THR A 132 -0.90 -12.96 5.83
N ASN A 133 -0.58 -13.83 6.79
CA ASN A 133 -1.24 -15.11 6.97
C ASN A 133 -2.74 -14.92 7.25
N ALA A 134 -3.07 -14.02 8.18
CA ALA A 134 -4.44 -13.63 8.51
C ALA A 134 -5.26 -13.20 7.31
N ILE A 135 -4.69 -12.32 6.48
CA ILE A 135 -5.37 -11.77 5.30
C ILE A 135 -5.65 -12.88 4.28
N ASN A 136 -4.74 -13.85 4.15
CA ASN A 136 -4.88 -14.94 3.20
C ASN A 136 -5.84 -16.05 3.69
N HIS A 137 -5.85 -16.34 4.99
CA HIS A 137 -6.61 -17.46 5.57
C HIS A 137 -7.88 -17.02 6.31
N ARG A 138 -8.12 -15.72 6.44
CA ARG A 138 -9.25 -15.07 7.12
C ARG A 138 -9.27 -15.17 8.65
N TYR A 139 -8.40 -15.97 9.27
CA TYR A 139 -8.26 -16.08 10.74
C TYR A 139 -6.81 -15.91 11.23
N ILE A 140 -6.65 -15.66 12.55
CA ILE A 140 -5.36 -15.70 13.25
C ILE A 140 -5.50 -16.56 14.50
N GLU A 141 -4.63 -17.55 14.65
CA GLU A 141 -4.39 -18.21 15.93
C GLU A 141 -3.44 -17.36 16.78
N LEU A 142 -3.98 -16.87 17.89
CA LEU A 142 -3.28 -16.03 18.85
C LEU A 142 -2.77 -16.86 20.05
N GLY A 143 -2.09 -17.97 19.77
CA GLY A 143 -1.50 -18.83 20.82
C GLY A 143 -2.52 -19.45 21.78
N ASP A 144 -2.03 -20.32 22.67
CA ASP A 144 -2.89 -21.11 23.57
C ASP A 144 -3.39 -20.32 24.82
N ASN A 145 -3.01 -19.05 24.96
CA ASN A 145 -3.22 -18.27 26.19
C ASN A 145 -4.34 -17.23 26.05
N ASN A 146 -5.42 -17.47 26.79
CA ASN A 146 -6.72 -16.76 26.84
C ASN A 146 -6.71 -15.26 27.20
N ASN A 147 -5.56 -14.59 27.30
CA ASN A 147 -5.51 -13.17 27.69
C ASN A 147 -5.19 -12.28 26.50
N LEU A 148 -6.16 -12.14 25.61
CA LEU A 148 -6.11 -11.23 24.47
C LEU A 148 -7.01 -10.02 24.70
N HIS A 149 -6.39 -8.86 24.86
CA HIS A 149 -7.07 -7.59 24.65
C HIS A 149 -6.98 -7.24 23.16
N SER A 150 -8.06 -7.51 22.43
CA SER A 150 -8.18 -7.18 21.01
C SER A 150 -8.14 -5.66 20.80
N LEU A 151 -7.04 -5.15 20.23
CA LEU A 151 -6.96 -3.78 19.69
C LEU A 151 -7.41 -3.70 18.21
N LEU A 152 -7.56 -4.85 17.55
CA LEU A 152 -8.08 -4.96 16.19
C LEU A 152 -8.87 -6.26 16.03
N PHE A 153 -10.20 -6.17 16.15
CA PHE A 153 -11.09 -7.23 15.65
C PHE A 153 -11.11 -7.16 14.12
N LEU A 154 -10.46 -8.11 13.46
CA LEU A 154 -10.86 -8.53 12.12
C LEU A 154 -12.06 -9.46 12.33
N LYS A 155 -13.27 -8.99 11.99
CA LYS A 155 -14.49 -9.79 12.14
C LYS A 155 -14.47 -10.89 11.08
N GLU A 156 -14.49 -12.15 11.51
CA GLU A 156 -14.90 -13.27 10.66
C GLU A 156 -16.42 -13.30 10.52
N TYR A 157 -16.89 -13.72 9.35
CA TYR A 157 -18.29 -14.05 9.11
C TYR A 157 -18.32 -15.50 8.60
N GLU A 158 -19.02 -16.37 9.32
CA GLU A 158 -19.41 -17.70 8.85
C GLU A 158 -20.71 -17.59 8.03
N PRO A 159 -20.86 -18.37 6.95
CA PRO A 159 -21.94 -18.26 5.97
C PRO A 159 -23.35 -18.49 6.54
#